data_AF-A0A3A9JI11-F1
#
_entry.id   AF-A0A3A9JI11-F1
#
_cell.length_a   1.000
_cell.length_b   1.000
_cell.length_c   1.000
_cell.angle_alpha   90.00
_cell.angle_beta   90.00
_cell.angle_gamma   90.00
#
_symmetry.space_group_name_H-M   'P 1'
#
loop_
_entity.id
_entity.type
_entity.pdbx_description
1 polymer ?
#
loop_
_entity_poly.entity_id
_entity_poly.type
_entity_poly.pdbx_seq_one_letter_code
_entity_poly.pdbx_strand_id
1 'polypeptide(L)'
;MRKPAVKPPVPPAPTTTSDLSPAAIHLKVAELWEMHGELDRKATAFSKAGDQRQADAHHAAADDTYRQLRTLEELGTQVRPTTLRDAVAQLTMIHAAIYTSVINADDGTEREVAAQLQNSVWSLAVIARHCGYDLAYLGGFQLTETEVKIARGEMPA
;
A
#
# COMPACT_ATOMS: atom_id res chain seq x y z
N MET A 1 27.51 -19.75 30.07
CA MET A 1 26.32 -20.31 29.40
C MET A 1 25.89 -19.34 28.31
N ARG A 2 25.98 -19.71 27.01
CA ARG A 2 25.48 -18.86 25.92
C ARG A 2 23.96 -18.98 25.88
N LYS A 3 23.23 -17.86 26.04
CA LYS A 3 21.77 -17.85 25.81
C LYS A 3 21.49 -18.31 24.38
N PRO A 4 20.48 -19.16 24.15
CA PRO A 4 20.12 -19.56 22.80
C PRO A 4 19.69 -18.33 22.00
N ALA A 5 20.21 -18.18 20.79
CA ALA A 5 19.83 -17.12 19.87
C ALA A 5 18.33 -17.26 19.56
N VAL A 6 17.54 -16.24 19.91
CA VAL A 6 16.15 -16.15 19.47
C VAL A 6 16.20 -15.88 17.97
N LYS A 7 15.72 -16.83 17.18
CA LYS A 7 15.62 -16.67 15.72
C LYS A 7 14.56 -15.58 15.46
N PRO A 8 14.83 -14.58 14.61
CA PRO A 8 13.80 -13.62 14.24
C PRO A 8 12.57 -14.37 13.68
N PRO A 9 11.35 -13.89 13.94
CA PRO A 9 10.16 -14.47 13.34
C PRO A 9 10.32 -14.45 11.81
N VAL A 10 10.03 -15.57 11.17
CA VAL A 10 9.97 -15.65 9.71
C VAL A 10 8.68 -14.94 9.30
N PRO A 11 8.74 -13.91 8.44
CA PRO A 11 7.52 -13.27 7.97
C PRO A 11 6.63 -14.30 7.26
N PRO A 12 5.30 -14.22 7.44
CA PRO A 12 4.39 -15.17 6.83
C PRO A 12 4.57 -15.18 5.31
N ALA A 13 4.55 -16.36 4.69
CA ALA A 13 4.65 -16.49 3.24
C ALA A 13 3.55 -15.67 2.55
N PRO A 14 3.83 -15.08 1.36
CA PRO A 14 2.83 -14.32 0.63
C PRO A 14 1.65 -15.24 0.28
N THR A 15 0.47 -14.94 0.82
CA THR A 15 -0.77 -15.61 0.47
C THR A 15 -1.04 -15.34 -1.01
N THR A 16 -1.37 -16.38 -1.76
CA THR A 16 -1.72 -16.35 -3.19
C THR A 16 -2.56 -15.11 -3.54
N THR A 17 -2.02 -14.29 -4.44
CA THR A 17 -2.43 -12.91 -4.79
C THR A 17 -3.81 -12.77 -5.43
N SER A 18 -4.53 -13.88 -5.64
CA SER A 18 -5.74 -13.93 -6.48
C SER A 18 -7.01 -13.38 -5.80
N ASP A 19 -7.03 -13.21 -4.47
CA ASP A 19 -8.27 -12.90 -3.71
C ASP A 19 -8.16 -11.67 -2.80
N LEU A 20 -7.11 -10.84 -2.94
CA LEU A 20 -6.88 -9.73 -2.02
C LEU A 20 -7.55 -8.44 -2.51
N SER A 21 -8.65 -8.06 -1.86
CA SER A 21 -9.29 -6.75 -2.07
C SER A 21 -8.42 -5.60 -1.53
N PRO A 22 -8.58 -4.36 -2.00
CA PRO A 22 -7.83 -3.22 -1.47
C PRO A 22 -7.94 -3.08 0.06
N ALA A 23 -9.11 -3.37 0.65
CA ALA A 23 -9.28 -3.35 2.10
C ALA A 23 -8.48 -4.45 2.81
N ALA A 24 -8.40 -5.65 2.24
CA ALA A 24 -7.60 -6.74 2.78
C ALA A 24 -6.10 -6.44 2.68
N ILE A 25 -5.67 -5.89 1.54
CA ILE A 25 -4.29 -5.42 1.32
C ILE A 25 -3.94 -4.35 2.34
N HIS A 26 -4.78 -3.33 2.50
CA HIS A 26 -4.53 -2.23 3.44
C HIS A 26 -4.40 -2.72 4.89
N LEU A 27 -5.22 -3.68 5.33
CA LEU A 27 -5.07 -4.30 6.64
C LEU A 27 -3.71 -5.01 6.75
N LYS A 28 -3.32 -5.76 5.71
CA LYS A 28 -2.05 -6.48 5.72
C LYS A 28 -0.84 -5.55 5.75
N VAL A 29 -0.91 -4.44 5.02
CA VAL A 29 0.10 -3.37 5.03
C VAL A 29 0.24 -2.79 6.44
N ALA A 30 -0.87 -2.51 7.13
CA ALA A 30 -0.84 -2.01 8.51
C ALA A 30 -0.16 -3.00 9.48
N GLU A 31 -0.48 -4.30 9.38
CA GLU A 31 0.19 -5.35 10.17
C GLU A 31 1.72 -5.39 9.91
N LEU A 32 2.12 -5.28 8.65
CA LEU A 32 3.54 -5.30 8.26
C LEU A 32 4.28 -4.03 8.71
N TRP A 33 3.64 -2.87 8.70
CA TRP A 33 4.21 -1.63 9.26
C TRP A 33 4.50 -1.77 10.76
N GLU A 34 3.57 -2.34 11.52
CA GLU A 34 3.76 -2.60 12.95
C GLU A 34 4.92 -3.58 13.19
N MET A 35 4.96 -4.68 12.43
CA MET A 35 6.01 -5.68 12.51
C MET A 35 7.39 -5.09 12.16
N HIS A 36 7.48 -4.31 11.09
CA HIS A 36 8.71 -3.61 10.70
C HIS A 36 9.22 -2.71 11.84
N GLY A 37 8.34 -1.89 12.43
CA GLY A 37 8.69 -1.02 13.54
C GLY A 37 9.07 -1.78 14.83
N GLU A 38 8.53 -2.97 15.07
CA GLU A 38 8.98 -3.84 16.17
C GLU A 38 10.39 -4.40 15.92
N LEU A 39 10.64 -4.88 14.71
CA LEU A 39 11.95 -5.43 14.33
C LEU A 39 13.05 -4.38 14.39
N ASP A 40 12.78 -3.16 13.93
CA ASP A 40 13.75 -2.05 13.99
C ASP A 40 14.07 -1.62 15.43
N ARG A 41 13.05 -1.55 16.29
CA ARG A 41 13.24 -1.31 17.74
C ARG A 41 14.09 -2.40 18.39
N LYS A 42 13.86 -3.68 18.03
CA LYS A 42 14.67 -4.82 18.52
C LYS A 42 16.11 -4.73 18.03
N ALA A 43 16.32 -4.44 16.75
CA ALA A 43 17.65 -4.27 16.18
C ALA A 43 18.44 -3.17 16.92
N THR A 44 17.80 -2.02 17.15
CA THR A 44 18.38 -0.92 17.94
C THR A 44 18.72 -1.33 19.37
N ALA A 45 17.84 -2.10 20.03
CA ALA A 45 18.08 -2.58 21.39
C ALA A 45 19.28 -3.54 21.47
N PHE A 46 19.40 -4.47 20.52
CA PHE A 46 20.54 -5.40 20.46
C PHE A 46 21.85 -4.68 20.13
N SER A 47 21.81 -3.71 19.22
CA SER A 47 22.97 -2.86 18.89
C SER A 47 23.47 -2.12 20.13
N LYS A 48 22.57 -1.48 20.89
CA LYS A 48 22.90 -0.80 22.15
C LYS A 48 23.45 -1.74 23.23
N ALA A 49 23.04 -3.01 23.22
CA ALA A 49 23.54 -4.04 24.13
C ALA A 49 24.89 -4.67 23.67
N GLY A 50 25.41 -4.28 22.50
CA GLY A 50 26.64 -4.83 21.93
C GLY A 50 26.50 -6.21 21.27
N ASP A 51 25.27 -6.71 21.09
CA ASP A 51 25.01 -7.97 20.37
C ASP A 51 24.75 -7.69 18.88
N GLN A 52 25.83 -7.41 18.15
CA GLN A 52 25.76 -7.03 16.75
C GLN A 52 25.10 -8.11 15.88
N ARG A 53 25.32 -9.39 16.18
CA ARG A 53 24.76 -10.50 15.40
C ARG A 53 23.23 -10.50 15.45
N GLN A 54 22.64 -10.23 16.62
CA GLN A 54 21.20 -10.12 16.76
C GLN A 54 20.66 -8.83 16.14
N ALA A 55 21.40 -7.72 16.27
CA ALA A 55 21.05 -6.47 15.62
C ALA A 55 20.93 -6.64 14.09
N ASP A 56 21.94 -7.24 13.45
CA ASP A 56 21.97 -7.49 12.00
C ASP A 56 20.82 -8.42 11.56
N ALA A 57 20.54 -9.47 12.35
CA ALA A 57 19.45 -10.40 12.05
C ALA A 57 18.07 -9.72 12.08
N HIS A 58 17.85 -8.81 13.03
CA HIS A 58 16.61 -8.05 13.13
C HIS A 58 16.50 -6.94 12.07
N HIS A 59 17.60 -6.27 11.72
CA HIS A 59 17.63 -5.33 10.60
C HIS A 59 17.30 -6.03 9.27
N ALA A 60 17.92 -7.18 8.99
CA ALA A 60 17.63 -7.94 7.78
C ALA A 60 16.15 -8.38 7.69
N ALA A 61 15.55 -8.73 8.82
CA ALA A 61 14.12 -9.07 8.88
C ALA A 61 13.23 -7.82 8.70
N ALA A 62 13.62 -6.66 9.24
CA ALA A 62 12.91 -5.40 9.05
C ALA A 62 12.93 -4.98 7.57
N ASP A 63 14.07 -5.11 6.89
CA ASP A 63 14.22 -4.82 5.46
C ASP A 63 13.35 -5.74 4.60
N ASP A 64 13.32 -7.04 4.91
CA ASP A 64 12.47 -7.99 4.19
C ASP A 64 10.99 -7.66 4.36
N THR A 65 10.57 -7.37 5.60
CA THR A 65 9.22 -6.93 5.92
C THR A 65 8.85 -5.65 5.16
N TYR A 66 9.78 -4.69 5.08
CA TYR A 66 9.58 -3.45 4.35
C TYR A 66 9.43 -3.69 2.85
N ARG A 67 10.22 -4.57 2.24
CA ARG A 67 10.06 -4.93 0.81
C ARG A 67 8.69 -5.55 0.54
N GLN A 68 8.25 -6.50 1.38
CA GLN A 68 6.92 -7.11 1.25
C GLN A 68 5.80 -6.06 1.37
N LEU A 69 5.93 -5.17 2.34
CA LEU A 69 5.00 -4.06 2.53
C LEU A 69 4.91 -3.17 1.28
N ARG A 70 6.05 -2.76 0.71
CA ARG A 70 6.08 -1.91 -0.49
C ARG A 70 5.43 -2.59 -1.70
N THR A 71 5.68 -3.88 -1.89
CA THR A 71 5.01 -4.65 -2.95
C THR A 71 3.50 -4.70 -2.75
N LEU A 72 3.03 -4.86 -1.50
CA LEU A 72 1.59 -4.86 -1.21
C LEU A 72 0.96 -3.48 -1.36
N GLU A 73 1.63 -2.41 -0.94
CA GLU A 73 1.15 -1.04 -1.14
C GLU A 73 0.99 -0.74 -2.64
N GLU A 74 1.99 -1.08 -3.46
CA GLU A 74 1.94 -0.90 -4.91
C GLU A 74 0.82 -1.72 -5.56
N LEU A 75 0.66 -2.98 -5.18
CA LEU A 75 -0.47 -3.80 -5.63
C LEU A 75 -1.80 -3.15 -5.21
N GLY A 76 -1.88 -2.69 -3.97
CA GLY A 76 -3.07 -2.08 -3.39
C GLY A 76 -3.55 -0.84 -4.14
N THR A 77 -2.64 -0.05 -4.73
CA THR A 77 -3.05 1.10 -5.56
C THR A 77 -3.57 0.69 -6.95
N GLN A 78 -3.24 -0.50 -7.43
CA GLN A 78 -3.62 -1.01 -8.76
C GLN A 78 -4.88 -1.88 -8.73
N VAL A 79 -5.19 -2.54 -7.61
CA VAL A 79 -6.38 -3.40 -7.48
C VAL A 79 -7.64 -2.56 -7.50
N ARG A 80 -8.57 -2.93 -8.39
CA ARG A 80 -9.82 -2.21 -8.59
C ARG A 80 -10.79 -2.43 -7.42
N PRO A 81 -11.34 -1.36 -6.84
CA PRO A 81 -12.27 -1.45 -5.73
C PRO A 81 -13.65 -1.85 -6.23
N THR A 82 -14.30 -2.78 -5.54
CA THR A 82 -15.67 -3.22 -5.84
C THR A 82 -16.67 -2.79 -4.76
N THR A 83 -16.17 -2.47 -3.56
CA THR A 83 -16.98 -2.00 -2.43
C THR A 83 -16.55 -0.61 -1.97
N LEU A 84 -17.42 0.09 -1.22
CA LEU A 84 -17.07 1.38 -0.61
C LEU A 84 -15.83 1.27 0.28
N ARG A 85 -15.74 0.18 1.06
CA ARG A 85 -14.61 -0.07 1.95
C ARG A 85 -13.30 -0.22 1.16
N ASP A 86 -13.35 -0.93 0.04
CA ASP A 86 -12.18 -1.06 -0.84
C ASP A 86 -11.78 0.26 -1.47
N ALA A 87 -12.75 1.08 -1.90
CA ALA A 87 -12.47 2.39 -2.49
C ALA A 87 -11.78 3.32 -1.48
N VAL A 88 -12.25 3.36 -0.24
CA VAL A 88 -11.59 4.14 0.83
C VAL A 88 -10.18 3.62 1.12
N ALA A 89 -10.00 2.29 1.15
CA ALA A 89 -8.70 1.68 1.38
C ALA A 89 -7.71 1.99 0.25
N GLN A 90 -8.14 1.86 -1.01
CA GLN A 90 -7.31 2.17 -2.17
C GLN A 90 -6.92 3.65 -2.21
N LEU A 91 -7.85 4.58 -1.97
CA LEU A 91 -7.52 6.02 -1.91
C LEU A 91 -6.51 6.34 -0.79
N THR A 92 -6.63 5.67 0.35
CA THR A 92 -5.67 5.85 1.46
C THR A 92 -4.26 5.42 1.03
N MET A 93 -4.15 4.29 0.32
CA MET A 93 -2.86 3.81 -0.21
C MET A 93 -2.31 4.71 -1.33
N ILE A 94 -3.17 5.17 -2.25
CA ILE A 94 -2.79 6.13 -3.30
C ILE A 94 -2.26 7.42 -2.69
N HIS A 95 -2.94 7.97 -1.67
CA HIS A 95 -2.48 9.16 -0.97
C HIS A 95 -1.11 8.96 -0.31
N ALA A 96 -0.91 7.83 0.37
CA ALA A 96 0.39 7.49 0.96
C ALA A 96 1.48 7.36 -0.11
N ALA A 97 1.20 6.70 -1.22
CA ALA A 97 2.13 6.55 -2.34
C ALA A 97 2.55 7.90 -2.91
N ILE A 98 1.59 8.79 -3.21
CA ILE A 98 1.86 10.14 -3.70
C ILE A 98 2.71 10.93 -2.70
N TYR A 99 2.37 10.88 -1.41
CA TYR A 99 3.14 11.55 -0.36
C TYR A 99 4.60 11.08 -0.33
N THR A 100 4.83 9.77 -0.43
CA THR A 100 6.18 9.19 -0.49
C THR A 100 6.93 9.62 -1.75
N SER A 101 6.31 9.59 -2.93
CA SER A 101 6.94 10.02 -4.18
C SER A 101 7.31 11.51 -4.14
N VAL A 102 6.44 12.37 -3.60
CA VAL A 102 6.70 13.82 -3.51
C VAL A 102 7.83 14.13 -2.52
N ILE A 103 7.94 13.41 -1.40
CA ILE A 103 9.05 13.63 -0.44
C ILE A 103 10.38 13.21 -1.02
N ASN A 104 10.40 12.11 -1.76
CA ASN A 104 11.63 11.56 -2.35
C ASN A 104 11.86 12.07 -3.77
N ALA A 105 11.31 13.25 -4.10
CA ALA A 105 11.17 13.73 -5.47
C ALA A 105 12.47 13.62 -6.28
N ASP A 106 12.36 12.94 -7.42
CA ASP A 106 13.41 12.68 -8.38
C ASP A 106 12.89 12.81 -9.83
N ASP A 107 13.79 12.59 -10.80
CA ASP A 107 13.46 12.55 -12.22
C ASP A 107 12.56 11.34 -12.53
N GLY A 108 11.25 11.53 -12.42
CA GLY A 108 10.25 10.48 -12.62
C GLY A 108 9.02 10.60 -11.73
N THR A 109 9.13 11.35 -10.64
CA THR A 109 8.06 11.56 -9.66
C THR A 109 6.77 12.08 -10.28
N GLU A 110 6.82 12.99 -11.26
CA GLU A 110 5.61 13.49 -11.93
C GLU A 110 4.81 12.38 -12.63
N ARG A 111 5.51 11.47 -13.32
CA ARG A 111 4.88 10.36 -14.04
C ARG A 111 4.28 9.37 -13.06
N GLU A 112 4.98 9.07 -11.97
CA GLU A 112 4.48 8.18 -10.93
C GLU A 112 3.23 8.77 -10.26
N VAL A 113 3.28 10.03 -9.82
CA VAL A 113 2.14 10.72 -9.22
C VAL A 113 0.96 10.77 -10.19
N ALA A 114 1.18 11.05 -11.47
CA ALA A 114 0.13 11.02 -12.48
C ALA A 114 -0.53 9.64 -12.60
N ALA A 115 0.26 8.56 -12.60
CA ALA A 115 -0.27 7.19 -12.64
C ALA A 115 -1.10 6.86 -11.39
N GLN A 116 -0.64 7.27 -10.20
CA GLN A 116 -1.38 7.05 -8.95
C GLN A 116 -2.69 7.86 -8.92
N LEU A 117 -2.68 9.10 -9.40
CA LEU A 117 -3.89 9.93 -9.53
C LEU A 117 -4.88 9.31 -10.52
N GLN A 118 -4.41 8.76 -11.64
CA GLN A 118 -5.28 8.08 -12.60
C GLN A 118 -5.97 6.85 -11.98
N ASN A 119 -5.28 6.10 -11.12
CA ASN A 119 -5.87 4.96 -10.41
C ASN A 119 -6.99 5.38 -9.44
N SER A 120 -6.99 6.63 -8.95
CA SER A 120 -8.00 7.11 -8.00
C SER A 120 -9.42 7.17 -8.58
N VAL A 121 -9.55 7.29 -9.92
CA VAL A 121 -10.84 7.39 -10.61
C VAL A 121 -11.74 6.19 -10.33
N TRP A 122 -11.16 4.99 -10.21
CA TRP A 122 -11.93 3.79 -9.86
C TRP A 122 -12.57 3.88 -8.48
N SER A 123 -11.80 4.33 -7.48
CA SER A 123 -12.32 4.55 -6.14
C SER A 123 -13.36 5.67 -6.09
N LEU A 124 -13.09 6.79 -6.77
CA LEU A 124 -14.03 7.91 -6.84
C LEU A 124 -15.35 7.49 -7.49
N ALA A 125 -15.32 6.67 -8.54
CA ALA A 125 -16.51 6.15 -9.20
C ALA A 125 -17.35 5.26 -8.25
N VAL A 126 -16.71 4.40 -7.46
CA VAL A 126 -17.42 3.58 -6.46
C VAL A 126 -18.05 4.45 -5.37
N ILE A 127 -17.34 5.44 -4.85
CA ILE A 127 -17.85 6.36 -3.83
C ILE A 127 -19.01 7.19 -4.38
N ALA A 128 -18.87 7.77 -5.58
CA ALA A 128 -19.89 8.58 -6.21
C ALA A 128 -21.19 7.79 -6.40
N ARG A 129 -21.10 6.55 -6.94
CA ARG A 129 -22.27 5.67 -7.09
C ARG A 129 -22.91 5.33 -5.74
N HIS A 130 -22.10 5.05 -4.71
CA HIS A 130 -22.62 4.77 -3.37
C HIS A 130 -23.40 5.97 -2.80
N CYS A 131 -22.94 7.19 -3.08
CA CYS A 131 -23.57 8.43 -2.63
C CYS A 131 -24.67 8.97 -3.58
N GLY A 132 -24.93 8.29 -4.71
CA GLY A 132 -25.93 8.73 -5.70
C GLY A 132 -25.51 9.93 -6.55
N TYR A 133 -24.21 10.20 -6.69
CA TYR A 133 -23.69 11.26 -7.54
C TYR A 133 -23.29 10.74 -8.93
N ASP A 134 -23.57 11.55 -9.97
CA ASP A 134 -23.07 11.33 -11.32
C ASP A 134 -21.67 11.96 -11.46
N LEU A 135 -20.64 11.16 -11.22
CA LEU A 135 -19.25 11.62 -11.35
C LEU A 135 -18.89 12.02 -12.77
N ALA A 136 -19.46 11.38 -13.80
CA ALA A 136 -19.18 11.74 -15.18
C ALA A 136 -19.74 13.13 -15.52
N TYR A 137 -20.94 13.44 -15.01
CA TYR A 137 -21.51 14.78 -15.11
C TYR A 137 -20.69 15.81 -14.34
N LEU A 138 -20.32 15.53 -13.08
CA LEU A 138 -19.56 16.45 -12.22
C LEU A 138 -18.14 16.70 -12.74
N GLY A 139 -17.49 15.68 -13.28
CA GLY A 139 -16.14 15.78 -13.86
C GLY A 139 -16.10 16.55 -15.19
N GLY A 140 -17.23 16.67 -15.89
CA GLY A 140 -17.35 17.46 -17.11
C GLY A 140 -16.25 17.12 -18.13
N PHE A 141 -15.50 18.14 -18.56
CA PHE A 141 -14.40 18.02 -19.53
C PHE A 141 -13.04 17.66 -18.91
N GLN A 142 -12.98 17.43 -17.60
CA GLN A 142 -11.73 17.11 -16.89
C GLN A 142 -11.42 15.61 -16.94
N LEU A 143 -12.42 14.78 -17.25
CA LEU A 143 -12.25 13.34 -17.42
C LEU A 143 -11.97 13.01 -18.89
N THR A 144 -11.00 12.13 -19.11
CA THR A 144 -10.79 11.47 -20.40
C THR A 144 -11.97 10.55 -20.75
N GLU A 145 -12.08 10.14 -22.02
CA GLU A 145 -13.13 9.23 -22.46
C GLU A 145 -13.15 7.93 -21.64
N THR A 146 -11.98 7.39 -21.31
CA THR A 146 -11.85 6.19 -20.48
C THR A 146 -12.36 6.43 -19.06
N GLU A 147 -12.02 7.55 -18.44
CA GLU A 147 -12.44 7.89 -17.08
C GLU A 147 -13.94 8.15 -16.99
N VAL A 148 -14.55 8.72 -18.04
CA VAL A 148 -16.01 8.83 -18.16
C VAL A 148 -16.68 7.45 -18.15
N LYS A 149 -16.15 6.48 -18.92
CA LYS A 149 -16.67 5.10 -18.93
C LYS A 149 -16.55 4.44 -17.56
N ILE A 150 -15.43 4.65 -16.86
CA ILE A 150 -15.24 4.16 -15.48
C ILE A 150 -16.26 4.79 -14.52
N ALA A 151 -16.42 6.11 -14.57
CA ALA A 151 -17.35 6.87 -13.72
C ALA A 151 -18.80 6.37 -13.88
N ARG A 152 -19.21 6.08 -15.12
CA ARG A 152 -20.53 5.53 -15.44
C ARG A 152 -20.72 4.04 -15.10
N GLY A 153 -19.64 3.32 -14.77
CA GLY A 153 -19.69 1.88 -14.53
C GLY A 153 -19.82 1.06 -15.81
N GLU A 154 -19.45 1.62 -16.96
CA GLU A 154 -19.44 0.94 -18.25
C GLU A 154 -18.23 0.00 -18.41
N MET A 155 -17.24 0.12 -17.51
CA MET A 155 -16.08 -0.75 -17.45
C MET A 155 -16.13 -1.62 -16.20
N PRO A 156 -15.82 -2.93 -16.30
CA PRO A 156 -15.76 -3.81 -15.15
C PRO A 156 -14.64 -3.35 -14.20
N ALA A 157 -14.95 -3.35 -12.91
CA ALA A 157 -13.94 -3.38 -11.86
C ALA A 157 -13.22 -4.74 -11.92
#